data_AF-A0A968PZG8-F1
#
_entry.id   AF-A0A968PZG8-F1
#
_cell.length_a   1.000
_cell.length_b   1.000
_cell.length_c   1.000
_cell.angle_alpha   90.00
_cell.angle_beta   90.00
_cell.angle_gamma   90.00
#
_symmetry.space_group_name_H-M   'P 1'
#
loop_
_entity.id
_entity.type
_entity.pdbx_description
1 polymer ?
#
loop_
_entity_poly.entity_id
_entity_poly.type
_entity_poly.pdbx_seq_one_letter_code
_entity_poly.pdbx_strand_id
1 'polypeptide(L)'
;MAIAAASLITLALYVSGSRGAALGALVWLLVTWLARLARASQKHRWRWGLAGLGGFTAIGLALATNPRIRAWFEGIPGAVSTGLTVSDGPTLDRWFMVRLGGNILRDRPLFGVGPGVMSRVSNLYRPIETGAGLDHIQQLHNTPLQLAGELGLAGLGIYLAWVVLGGRLWIWLWRQPLTPLDRAFLGGIGGSLLAYGVSSLTDYQLENIPIAGTLVALVLLLLALAKAYGRPGPAIPRPSGGWPVWGFGFGWGYCSTFGYRLL
;
A
#
# COMPACT_ATOMS: atom_id res chain seq x y z
N MET A 1 0.57 -21.47 14.70
CA MET A 1 -0.41 -20.36 14.62
C MET A 1 -0.27 -19.52 13.34
N ALA A 2 0.93 -19.05 12.98
CA ALA A 2 1.11 -18.22 11.76
C ALA A 2 0.67 -18.90 10.45
N ILE A 3 0.94 -20.21 10.28
CA ILE A 3 0.52 -20.97 9.09
C ILE A 3 -1.02 -21.04 9.00
N ALA A 4 -1.71 -21.34 10.11
CA ALA A 4 -3.17 -21.42 10.13
C ALA A 4 -3.82 -20.07 9.80
N ALA A 5 -3.29 -18.97 10.33
CA ALA A 5 -3.76 -17.62 10.01
C ALA A 5 -3.51 -17.26 8.54
N ALA A 6 -2.32 -17.57 8.01
CA ALA A 6 -2.00 -17.34 6.59
C ALA A 6 -2.90 -18.17 5.66
N SER A 7 -3.15 -19.44 6.00
CA SER A 7 -4.07 -20.30 5.24
C SER A 7 -5.50 -19.76 5.26
N LEU A 8 -5.98 -19.30 6.42
CA LEU A 8 -7.32 -18.71 6.55
C LEU A 8 -7.46 -17.42 5.74
N ILE A 9 -6.46 -16.53 5.80
CA ILE A 9 -6.44 -15.29 5.01
C ILE A 9 -6.39 -15.59 3.51
N THR A 10 -5.59 -16.58 3.10
CA THR A 10 -5.50 -16.98 1.69
C THR A 10 -6.82 -17.58 1.20
N LEU A 11 -7.48 -18.39 2.03
CA LEU A 11 -8.80 -18.92 1.74
C LEU A 11 -9.85 -17.81 1.64
N ALA A 12 -9.84 -16.86 2.57
CA ALA A 12 -10.74 -15.70 2.54
C ALA A 12 -10.54 -14.86 1.27
N LEU A 13 -9.29 -14.62 0.87
CA LEU A 13 -8.96 -13.94 -0.40
C LEU A 13 -9.50 -14.72 -1.59
N TYR A 14 -9.27 -16.03 -1.64
CA TYR A 14 -9.75 -16.89 -2.72
C TYR A 14 -11.27 -16.90 -2.83
N VAL A 15 -11.99 -17.00 -1.70
CA VAL A 15 -13.46 -17.00 -1.66
C VAL A 15 -14.04 -15.62 -1.99
N SER A 16 -13.39 -14.54 -1.54
CA SER A 16 -13.87 -13.17 -1.82
C SER A 16 -13.84 -12.82 -3.31
N GLY A 17 -12.88 -13.36 -4.06
CA GLY A 17 -12.66 -12.99 -5.46
C GLY A 17 -12.31 -11.51 -5.67
N SER A 18 -11.81 -10.82 -4.63
CA SER A 18 -11.46 -9.40 -4.71
C SER A 18 -10.23 -9.17 -5.59
N ARG A 19 -10.42 -8.41 -6.68
CA ARG A 19 -9.37 -8.15 -7.69
C ARG A 19 -8.22 -7.34 -7.11
N GLY A 20 -8.53 -6.28 -6.37
CA GLY A 20 -7.54 -5.42 -5.73
C GLY A 20 -6.74 -6.15 -4.65
N ALA A 21 -7.40 -6.98 -3.84
CA ALA A 21 -6.72 -7.72 -2.78
C ALA A 21 -5.78 -8.81 -3.32
N ALA A 22 -6.18 -9.52 -4.38
CA ALA A 22 -5.31 -10.49 -5.06
C ALA A 22 -4.08 -9.82 -5.69
N LEU A 23 -4.26 -8.68 -6.37
CA LEU A 23 -3.16 -7.89 -6.93
C LEU A 23 -2.22 -7.39 -5.83
N GLY A 24 -2.75 -6.84 -4.74
CA GLY A 24 -1.94 -6.39 -3.60
C GLY A 24 -1.10 -7.51 -2.99
N ALA A 25 -1.69 -8.70 -2.81
CA ALA A 25 -0.97 -9.88 -2.33
C ALA A 25 0.14 -10.32 -3.31
N LEU A 26 -0.15 -10.36 -4.62
CA LEU A 26 0.83 -10.71 -5.64
C LEU A 26 2.01 -9.72 -5.68
N VAL A 27 1.73 -8.41 -5.64
CA VAL A 27 2.78 -7.37 -5.60
C VAL A 27 3.64 -7.53 -4.35
N TRP A 28 3.05 -7.80 -3.18
CA TRP A 28 3.82 -8.04 -1.97
C TRP A 28 4.70 -9.29 -2.06
N LEU A 29 4.18 -10.40 -2.58
CA LEU A 29 4.97 -11.61 -2.83
C LEU A 29 6.11 -11.35 -3.80
N LEU A 30 5.89 -10.51 -4.82
CA LEU A 30 6.91 -10.13 -5.79
C LEU A 30 8.01 -9.28 -5.14
N VAL A 31 7.63 -8.25 -4.38
CA VAL A 31 8.58 -7.39 -3.67
C VAL A 31 9.43 -8.20 -2.69
N THR A 32 8.81 -9.10 -1.92
CA THR A 32 9.53 -9.96 -0.97
C THR A 32 10.45 -10.96 -1.67
N TRP A 33 10.01 -11.54 -2.78
CA TRP A 33 10.83 -12.44 -3.59
C TRP A 33 12.04 -11.73 -4.21
N LEU A 34 11.84 -10.56 -4.82
CA LEU A 34 12.92 -9.75 -5.38
C LEU A 34 13.91 -9.29 -4.31
N ALA A 35 13.44 -8.86 -3.14
CA ALA A 35 14.29 -8.48 -2.02
C ALA A 35 15.13 -9.67 -1.48
N ARG A 36 14.56 -10.89 -1.49
CA ARG A 36 15.29 -12.12 -1.14
C ARG A 36 16.32 -12.49 -2.20
N LEU A 37 15.96 -12.41 -3.49
CA LEU A 37 16.87 -12.66 -4.60
C LEU A 37 18.07 -11.70 -4.62
N ALA A 38 17.84 -10.41 -4.34
CA ALA A 38 18.88 -9.40 -4.28
C ALA A 38 19.89 -9.65 -3.14
N ARG A 39 19.50 -10.38 -2.09
CA ARG A 39 20.34 -10.72 -0.93
C ARG A 39 20.90 -12.16 -0.98
N ALA A 40 20.45 -12.99 -1.91
CA ALA A 40 20.89 -14.37 -2.01
C ALA A 40 22.29 -14.46 -2.66
N SER A 41 23.14 -15.34 -2.16
CA SER A 41 24.45 -15.61 -2.77
C SER A 41 24.31 -16.20 -4.17
N GLN A 42 25.27 -15.92 -5.05
CA GLN A 42 25.22 -16.28 -6.48
C GLN A 42 24.89 -17.76 -6.72
N LYS A 43 25.37 -18.66 -5.85
CA LYS A 43 25.09 -20.12 -5.86
C LYS A 43 23.64 -20.49 -5.52
N HIS A 44 22.94 -19.69 -4.72
CA HIS A 44 21.55 -19.93 -4.31
C HIS A 44 20.52 -19.11 -5.11
N ARG A 45 20.95 -18.07 -5.85
CA ARG A 45 20.06 -17.21 -6.65
C ARG A 45 19.24 -17.99 -7.67
N TRP A 46 19.82 -19.00 -8.32
CA TRP A 46 19.10 -19.88 -9.25
C TRP A 46 17.97 -20.66 -8.58
N ARG A 47 18.22 -21.25 -7.39
CA ARG A 47 17.20 -22.00 -6.63
C ARG A 47 16.05 -21.11 -6.19
N TRP A 48 16.35 -19.90 -5.72
CA TRP A 48 15.33 -18.89 -5.39
C TRP A 48 14.60 -18.38 -6.63
N GLY A 49 15.28 -18.31 -7.79
CA GLY A 49 14.69 -17.96 -9.08
C GLY A 49 13.63 -18.98 -9.51
N LEU A 50 14.00 -20.27 -9.53
CA LEU A 50 13.08 -21.37 -9.84
C LEU A 50 11.93 -21.48 -8.83
N ALA A 51 12.22 -21.37 -7.54
CA ALA A 51 11.19 -21.44 -6.50
C ALA A 51 10.17 -20.30 -6.60
N GLY A 52 10.63 -19.09 -6.93
CA GLY A 52 9.74 -17.96 -7.17
C GLY A 52 8.91 -18.14 -8.43
N LEU A 53 9.55 -18.51 -9.55
CA LEU A 53 8.84 -18.76 -10.80
C LEU A 53 7.76 -19.83 -10.62
N GLY A 54 8.11 -20.99 -10.03
CA GLY A 54 7.16 -22.05 -9.74
C GLY A 54 6.04 -21.61 -8.78
N GLY A 55 6.37 -20.82 -7.75
CA GLY A 55 5.39 -20.25 -6.83
C GLY A 55 4.41 -19.29 -7.51
N PHE A 56 4.89 -18.37 -8.35
CA PHE A 56 4.04 -17.47 -9.13
C PHE A 56 3.17 -18.22 -10.13
N THR A 57 3.72 -19.24 -10.82
CA THR A 57 2.95 -20.08 -11.74
C THR A 57 1.86 -20.86 -11.01
N ALA A 58 2.17 -21.44 -9.84
CA ALA A 58 1.19 -22.17 -9.04
C ALA A 58 0.07 -21.25 -8.52
N ILE A 59 0.42 -20.07 -8.01
CA ILE A 59 -0.56 -19.07 -7.59
C ILE A 59 -1.40 -18.60 -8.78
N GLY A 60 -0.77 -18.33 -9.94
CA GLY A 60 -1.47 -17.95 -11.16
C GLY A 60 -2.47 -19.00 -11.62
N LEU A 61 -2.08 -20.29 -11.62
CA LEU A 61 -2.96 -21.41 -11.94
C LEU A 61 -4.12 -21.56 -10.93
N ALA A 62 -3.83 -21.42 -9.63
CA ALA A 62 -4.84 -21.48 -8.58
C ALA A 62 -5.80 -20.28 -8.62
N LEU A 63 -5.36 -19.10 -9.06
CA LEU A 63 -6.25 -17.96 -9.30
C LEU A 63 -7.07 -18.19 -10.58
N ALA A 64 -6.50 -18.82 -11.61
CA ALA A 64 -7.19 -19.14 -12.86
C ALA A 64 -8.29 -20.19 -12.70
N THR A 65 -8.39 -20.94 -11.60
CA THR A 65 -9.56 -21.80 -11.33
C THR A 65 -10.78 -21.02 -10.87
N ASN A 66 -10.63 -19.78 -10.39
CA ASN A 66 -11.74 -18.97 -9.91
C ASN A 66 -12.52 -18.35 -11.09
N PRO A 67 -13.84 -18.58 -11.21
CA PRO A 67 -14.66 -18.02 -12.30
C PRO A 67 -14.58 -16.49 -12.40
N ARG A 68 -14.45 -15.78 -11.27
CA ARG A 68 -14.36 -14.32 -11.22
C ARG A 68 -13.03 -13.77 -11.75
N ILE A 69 -11.99 -14.60 -11.77
CA ILE A 69 -10.66 -14.27 -12.31
C ILE A 69 -10.57 -14.72 -13.77
N ARG A 70 -11.24 -15.81 -14.16
CA ARG A 70 -11.38 -16.19 -15.58
C ARG A 70 -12.04 -15.08 -16.40
N ALA A 71 -13.03 -14.39 -15.82
CA ALA A 71 -13.63 -13.20 -16.41
C ALA A 71 -12.62 -12.07 -16.73
N TRP A 72 -11.38 -12.12 -16.23
CA TRP A 72 -10.32 -11.17 -16.60
C TRP A 72 -9.73 -11.47 -17.98
N PHE A 73 -9.82 -12.73 -18.43
CA PHE A 73 -9.23 -13.22 -19.67
C PHE A 73 -10.26 -13.32 -20.80
N GLU A 74 -11.55 -13.16 -20.50
CA GLU A 74 -12.64 -13.19 -21.50
C GLU A 74 -12.57 -12.03 -22.52
N GLY A 75 -11.79 -10.98 -22.24
CA GLY A 75 -11.50 -9.88 -23.18
C GLY A 75 -10.23 -10.05 -24.03
N ILE A 76 -9.52 -11.17 -23.93
CA ILE A 76 -8.28 -11.42 -24.68
C ILE A 76 -8.60 -12.19 -25.97
N PRO A 77 -8.21 -11.69 -27.16
CA PRO A 77 -8.46 -12.40 -28.42
C PRO A 77 -7.84 -13.81 -28.39
N GLY A 78 -8.68 -14.85 -28.48
CA GLY A 78 -8.25 -16.26 -28.48
C GLY A 78 -8.48 -17.03 -27.17
N ALA A 79 -9.04 -16.42 -26.13
CA ALA A 79 -9.49 -17.16 -24.94
C ALA A 79 -10.78 -17.95 -25.24
N VAL A 80 -10.84 -19.23 -24.83
CA VAL A 80 -12.04 -20.07 -24.97
C VAL A 80 -13.14 -19.50 -24.08
N SER A 81 -14.09 -18.78 -24.68
CA SER A 81 -15.25 -18.19 -24.03
C SER A 81 -16.21 -19.28 -23.59
N THR A 82 -16.15 -19.71 -22.33
CA THR A 82 -17.15 -20.60 -21.74
C THR A 82 -18.39 -19.79 -21.32
N GLY A 83 -19.13 -19.24 -22.29
CA GLY A 83 -20.57 -18.92 -22.25
C GLY A 83 -21.22 -18.19 -21.05
N LEU A 84 -20.51 -17.81 -19.99
CA LEU A 84 -21.01 -17.01 -18.87
C LEU A 84 -20.55 -15.57 -19.06
N THR A 85 -21.30 -14.85 -19.89
CA THR A 85 -21.19 -13.40 -20.06
C THR A 85 -21.51 -12.67 -18.75
N VAL A 86 -20.52 -12.54 -17.86
CA VAL A 86 -20.58 -11.57 -16.76
C VAL A 86 -20.10 -10.22 -17.30
N SER A 87 -21.04 -9.59 -18.02
CA SER A 87 -21.27 -8.15 -18.14
C SER A 87 -20.10 -7.26 -18.57
N ASP A 88 -20.25 -6.64 -19.74
CA ASP A 88 -19.51 -5.45 -20.17
C ASP A 88 -19.86 -4.16 -19.39
N GLY A 89 -20.75 -4.25 -18.39
CA GLY A 89 -21.16 -3.14 -17.51
C GLY A 89 -20.07 -2.56 -16.59
N PRO A 90 -19.23 -3.36 -15.89
CA PRO A 90 -18.33 -2.85 -14.86
C PRO A 90 -17.15 -2.01 -15.36
N THR A 91 -16.73 -2.17 -16.62
CA THR A 91 -15.55 -1.47 -17.15
C THR A 91 -15.92 -0.10 -17.70
N LEU A 92 -17.04 -0.02 -18.42
CA LEU A 92 -17.59 1.24 -18.93
C LEU A 92 -17.99 2.17 -17.77
N ASP A 93 -18.62 1.61 -16.75
CA ASP A 93 -19.01 2.33 -15.53
C ASP A 93 -17.80 2.97 -14.82
N ARG A 94 -16.69 2.23 -14.71
CA ARG A 94 -15.44 2.75 -14.14
C ARG A 94 -14.83 3.86 -14.98
N TRP A 95 -14.89 3.75 -16.30
CA TRP A 95 -14.41 4.81 -17.18
C TRP A 95 -15.19 6.11 -16.98
N PHE A 96 -16.50 6.02 -16.85
CA PHE A 96 -17.34 7.17 -16.56
C PHE A 96 -17.11 7.74 -15.17
N MET A 97 -16.86 6.91 -14.15
CA MET A 97 -16.43 7.38 -12.83
C MET A 97 -15.11 8.15 -12.91
N VAL A 98 -14.14 7.66 -13.69
CA VAL A 98 -12.87 8.39 -13.92
C VAL A 98 -13.13 9.76 -14.55
N ARG A 99 -14.01 9.83 -15.55
CA ARG A 99 -14.39 11.12 -16.16
C ARG A 99 -15.11 12.04 -15.18
N LEU A 100 -16.02 11.51 -14.37
CA LEU A 100 -16.73 12.26 -13.34
C LEU A 100 -15.75 12.88 -12.33
N GLY A 101 -14.80 12.10 -11.82
CA GLY A 101 -13.77 12.61 -10.92
C GLY A 101 -12.88 13.67 -11.60
N GLY A 102 -12.56 13.47 -12.88
CA GLY A 102 -11.84 14.46 -13.68
C GLY A 102 -12.61 15.77 -13.88
N ASN A 103 -13.92 15.71 -14.10
CA ASN A 103 -14.78 16.88 -14.22
C ASN A 103 -14.86 17.66 -12.90
N ILE A 104 -14.99 16.95 -11.77
CA ILE A 104 -14.93 17.57 -10.44
C ILE A 104 -13.60 18.27 -10.23
N LEU A 105 -12.48 17.62 -10.55
CA LEU A 105 -11.16 18.18 -10.35
C LEU A 105 -10.90 19.41 -11.23
N ARG A 106 -11.48 19.47 -12.43
CA ARG A 106 -11.42 20.66 -13.30
C ARG A 106 -12.18 21.84 -12.73
N ASP A 107 -13.34 21.60 -12.11
CA ASP A 107 -14.19 22.64 -11.54
C ASP A 107 -13.71 23.10 -10.16
N ARG A 108 -13.31 22.17 -9.29
CA ARG A 108 -12.84 22.43 -7.92
C ARG A 108 -11.47 21.80 -7.63
N PRO A 109 -10.39 22.33 -8.24
CA PRO A 109 -9.07 21.67 -8.21
C PRO A 109 -8.43 21.60 -6.83
N LEU A 110 -8.61 22.62 -5.98
CA LEU A 110 -7.86 22.71 -4.73
C LEU A 110 -8.48 21.88 -3.60
N PHE A 111 -9.78 22.03 -3.38
CA PHE A 111 -10.49 21.47 -2.22
C PHE A 111 -11.59 20.47 -2.58
N GLY A 112 -11.84 20.22 -3.87
CA GLY A 112 -12.89 19.28 -4.29
C GLY A 112 -14.29 19.73 -3.91
N VAL A 113 -15.22 18.78 -3.88
CA VAL A 113 -16.65 19.01 -3.56
C VAL A 113 -16.97 18.95 -2.06
N GLY A 114 -16.02 18.54 -1.23
CA GLY A 114 -16.20 18.24 0.18
C GLY A 114 -16.32 16.74 0.47
N PRO A 115 -16.01 16.30 1.70
CA PRO A 115 -16.07 14.89 2.08
C PRO A 115 -17.52 14.38 2.18
N GLY A 116 -17.78 13.18 1.65
CA GLY A 116 -19.05 12.48 1.83
C GLY A 116 -20.26 13.06 1.08
N VAL A 117 -20.04 13.98 0.14
CA VAL A 117 -21.12 14.58 -0.68
C VAL A 117 -21.21 14.01 -2.10
N MET A 118 -20.38 13.02 -2.43
CA MET A 118 -20.27 12.47 -3.79
C MET A 118 -21.62 12.03 -4.36
N SER A 119 -22.46 11.36 -3.54
CA SER A 119 -23.82 10.92 -3.92
C SER A 119 -24.78 12.06 -4.29
N ARG A 120 -24.53 13.28 -3.81
CA ARG A 120 -25.34 14.47 -4.09
C ARG A 120 -24.87 15.22 -5.33
N VAL A 121 -23.56 15.17 -5.60
CA VAL A 121 -22.93 15.93 -6.69
C VAL A 121 -22.68 15.08 -7.94
N SER A 122 -22.78 13.76 -7.86
CA SER A 122 -22.45 12.85 -8.96
C SER A 122 -23.21 13.18 -10.25
N ASN A 123 -24.50 13.51 -10.12
CA ASN A 123 -25.37 13.81 -11.25
C ASN A 123 -25.02 15.13 -11.94
N LEU A 124 -24.38 16.07 -11.23
CA LEU A 124 -23.95 17.35 -11.79
C LEU A 124 -22.70 17.22 -12.68
N TYR A 125 -21.81 16.29 -12.35
CA TYR A 125 -20.51 16.15 -13.02
C TYR A 125 -20.40 14.92 -13.93
N ARG A 126 -21.44 14.10 -14.03
CA ARG A 126 -21.44 12.93 -14.92
C ARG A 126 -21.40 13.32 -16.40
N PRO A 127 -20.69 12.57 -17.25
CA PRO A 127 -20.73 12.77 -18.70
C PRO A 127 -22.15 12.52 -19.25
N ILE A 128 -22.62 13.34 -20.20
CA ILE A 128 -23.97 13.21 -20.77
C ILE A 128 -24.19 11.85 -21.45
N GLU A 129 -23.11 11.25 -21.95
CA GLU A 129 -23.09 9.95 -22.63
C GLU A 129 -23.39 8.76 -21.69
N THR A 130 -23.46 8.97 -20.37
CA THR A 130 -23.81 7.93 -19.39
C THR A 130 -25.29 7.53 -19.42
N GLY A 131 -26.17 8.39 -19.95
CA GLY A 131 -27.62 8.13 -19.97
C GLY A 131 -28.19 7.91 -18.55
N ALA A 132 -28.98 6.86 -18.38
CA ALA A 132 -29.47 6.40 -17.06
C ALA A 132 -28.47 5.50 -16.32
N GLY A 133 -27.35 5.14 -16.95
CA GLY A 133 -26.25 4.48 -16.26
C GLY A 133 -25.64 5.46 -15.25
N LEU A 134 -25.29 4.95 -14.06
CA LEU A 134 -24.59 5.71 -13.01
C LEU A 134 -25.41 6.83 -12.33
N ASP A 135 -26.74 6.71 -12.29
CA ASP A 135 -27.57 7.51 -11.38
C ASP A 135 -27.10 7.32 -9.93
N HIS A 136 -26.80 8.43 -9.24
CA HIS A 136 -26.47 8.45 -7.79
C HIS A 136 -25.22 7.65 -7.38
N ILE A 137 -24.11 7.74 -8.13
CA ILE A 137 -22.82 7.19 -7.69
C ILE A 137 -22.44 7.75 -6.32
N GLN A 138 -22.29 6.85 -5.34
CA GLN A 138 -21.85 7.22 -4.00
C GLN A 138 -20.34 7.30 -3.86
N GLN A 139 -19.58 6.60 -4.70
CA GLN A 139 -18.13 6.54 -4.65
C GLN A 139 -17.48 6.38 -6.03
N LEU A 140 -16.40 7.10 -6.23
CA LEU A 140 -15.40 6.85 -7.26
C LEU A 140 -14.60 5.65 -6.76
N HIS A 141 -14.76 4.49 -7.41
CA HIS A 141 -14.17 3.20 -7.01
C HIS A 141 -12.63 3.14 -7.10
N ASN A 142 -11.93 4.16 -6.63
CA ASN A 142 -10.49 4.25 -6.49
C ASN A 142 -10.15 5.39 -5.53
N THR A 143 -9.46 5.06 -4.44
CA THR A 143 -9.13 5.99 -3.35
C THR A 143 -8.45 7.28 -3.80
N PRO A 144 -7.44 7.27 -4.71
CA PRO A 144 -6.81 8.52 -5.13
C PRO A 144 -7.78 9.48 -5.81
N LEU A 145 -8.70 8.96 -6.62
CA LEU A 145 -9.66 9.80 -7.34
C LEU A 145 -10.82 10.21 -6.44
N GLN A 146 -11.28 9.35 -5.52
CA GLN A 146 -12.23 9.75 -4.49
C GLN A 146 -11.68 10.91 -3.67
N LEU A 147 -10.42 10.82 -3.21
CA LEU A 147 -9.76 11.89 -2.47
C LEU A 147 -9.57 13.14 -3.33
N ALA A 148 -9.19 13.00 -4.60
CA ALA A 148 -9.07 14.14 -5.50
C ALA A 148 -10.42 14.81 -5.79
N GLY A 149 -11.51 14.02 -5.90
CA GLY A 149 -12.85 14.54 -6.11
C GLY A 149 -13.39 15.26 -4.88
N GLU A 150 -13.27 14.66 -3.70
CA GLU A 150 -13.83 15.20 -2.46
C GLU A 150 -12.97 16.28 -1.81
N LEU A 151 -11.64 16.14 -1.85
CA LEU A 151 -10.70 17.00 -1.14
C LEU A 151 -9.74 17.76 -2.07
N GLY A 152 -9.87 17.57 -3.39
CA GLY A 152 -9.01 18.21 -4.38
C GLY A 152 -7.56 17.75 -4.35
N LEU A 153 -6.71 18.51 -5.03
CA LEU A 153 -5.26 18.31 -5.04
C LEU A 153 -4.64 18.48 -3.65
N ALA A 154 -5.24 19.30 -2.78
CA ALA A 154 -4.77 19.45 -1.40
C ALA A 154 -4.90 18.13 -0.62
N GLY A 155 -6.08 17.51 -0.65
CA GLY A 155 -6.31 16.22 0.00
C GLY A 155 -5.47 15.09 -0.61
N LEU A 156 -5.37 15.04 -1.94
CA LEU A 156 -4.50 14.08 -2.62
C LEU A 156 -3.03 14.29 -2.23
N GLY A 157 -2.57 15.53 -2.13
CA GLY A 157 -1.23 15.88 -1.69
C GLY A 157 -0.93 15.41 -0.26
N ILE A 158 -1.85 15.62 0.67
CA ILE A 158 -1.74 15.13 2.05
C ILE A 158 -1.68 13.60 2.09
N TYR A 159 -2.53 12.93 1.31
CA TYR A 159 -2.51 11.47 1.21
C TYR A 159 -1.18 10.94 0.66
N LEU A 160 -0.66 11.53 -0.42
CA LEU A 160 0.63 11.15 -1.00
C LEU A 160 1.77 11.42 -0.02
N ALA A 161 1.76 12.56 0.68
CA ALA A 161 2.73 12.84 1.74
C ALA A 161 2.67 11.79 2.84
N TRP A 162 1.48 11.38 3.28
CA TRP A 162 1.29 10.33 4.28
C TRP A 162 1.87 8.99 3.83
N VAL A 163 1.61 8.57 2.58
CA VAL A 163 2.19 7.35 1.99
C VAL A 163 3.72 7.43 1.95
N VAL A 164 4.28 8.57 1.51
CA VAL A 164 5.73 8.77 1.43
C VAL A 164 6.37 8.75 2.82
N LEU A 165 5.80 9.46 3.79
CA LEU A 165 6.33 9.51 5.17
C LEU A 165 6.25 8.14 5.85
N GLY A 166 5.13 7.43 5.70
CA GLY A 166 4.97 6.06 6.20
C GLY A 166 5.96 5.09 5.56
N GLY A 167 6.15 5.18 4.24
CA GLY A 167 7.14 4.39 3.52
C GLY A 167 8.58 4.69 3.95
N ARG A 168 8.93 5.96 4.12
CA ARG A 168 10.24 6.39 4.64
C ARG A 168 10.49 5.85 6.04
N LEU A 169 9.49 5.93 6.93
CA LEU A 169 9.57 5.39 8.28
C LEU A 169 9.80 3.88 8.26
N TRP A 170 9.05 3.16 7.42
CA TRP A 170 9.20 1.72 7.26
C TRP A 170 10.59 1.34 6.75
N ILE A 171 11.10 2.02 5.73
CA ILE A 171 12.46 1.80 5.18
C ILE A 171 13.53 2.09 6.25
N TRP A 172 13.37 3.17 7.01
CA TRP A 172 14.27 3.51 8.09
C TRP A 172 14.29 2.42 9.16
N LEU A 173 13.12 1.96 9.62
CA LEU A 173 12.99 0.85 10.57
C LEU A 173 13.61 -0.44 10.03
N TRP A 174 13.46 -0.74 8.74
CA TRP A 174 14.00 -1.95 8.12
C TRP A 174 15.53 -2.04 8.19
N ARG A 175 16.19 -0.88 8.29
CA ARG A 175 17.65 -0.73 8.42
C ARG A 175 18.13 -0.81 9.87
N GLN A 176 17.24 -0.80 10.86
CA GLN A 176 17.61 -0.91 12.27
C GLN A 176 17.98 -2.36 12.65
N PRO A 177 18.78 -2.55 13.73
CA PRO A 177 19.11 -3.87 14.28
C PRO A 177 17.92 -4.48 15.03
N LEU A 178 16.85 -4.78 14.31
CA LEU A 178 15.63 -5.38 14.84
C LEU A 178 15.86 -6.84 15.25
N THR A 179 15.17 -7.27 16.30
CA THR A 179 15.05 -8.71 16.61
C THR A 179 14.41 -9.46 15.43
N PRO A 180 14.67 -10.78 15.26
CA PRO A 180 14.05 -11.56 14.18
C PRO A 180 12.52 -11.48 14.17
N LEU A 181 11.90 -11.45 15.36
CA LEU A 181 10.46 -11.34 15.52
C LEU A 181 9.96 -9.96 15.06
N ASP A 182 10.58 -8.87 15.52
CA ASP A 182 10.19 -7.51 15.14
C ASP A 182 10.41 -7.24 13.66
N ARG A 183 11.44 -7.85 13.06
CA ARG A 183 11.69 -7.77 11.61
C ARG A 183 10.58 -8.47 10.82
N ALA A 184 10.13 -9.65 11.27
CA ALA A 184 9.00 -10.33 10.65
C ALA A 184 7.70 -9.53 10.81
N PHE A 185 7.48 -8.95 11.99
CA PHE A 185 6.33 -8.11 12.29
C PHE A 185 6.30 -6.83 11.45
N LEU A 186 7.43 -6.12 11.32
CA LEU A 186 7.59 -4.97 10.43
C LEU A 186 7.33 -5.34 8.97
N GLY A 187 7.77 -6.53 8.55
CA GLY A 187 7.48 -7.06 7.22
C GLY A 187 5.99 -7.26 7.00
N GLY A 188 5.29 -7.83 7.99
CA GLY A 188 3.83 -7.98 7.98
C GLY A 188 3.11 -6.64 7.85
N ILE A 189 3.48 -5.65 8.67
CA ILE A 189 2.88 -4.30 8.62
C ILE A 189 3.09 -3.67 7.23
N GLY A 190 4.33 -3.66 6.75
CA GLY A 190 4.66 -3.09 5.44
C GLY A 190 3.93 -3.79 4.29
N GLY A 191 3.85 -5.12 4.36
CA GLY A 191 3.14 -5.92 3.37
C GLY A 191 1.64 -5.68 3.36
N SER A 192 1.01 -5.60 4.53
CA SER A 192 -0.42 -5.29 4.65
C SER A 192 -0.75 -3.88 4.13
N LEU A 193 0.05 -2.87 4.50
CA LEU A 193 -0.13 -1.50 4.02
C LEU A 193 0.09 -1.38 2.50
N LEU A 194 1.10 -2.07 1.97
CA LEU A 194 1.36 -2.10 0.53
C LEU A 194 0.24 -2.82 -0.23
N ALA A 195 -0.20 -3.97 0.26
CA ALA A 195 -1.27 -4.74 -0.37
C ALA A 195 -2.59 -3.94 -0.38
N TYR A 196 -2.93 -3.28 0.73
CA TYR A 196 -4.07 -2.37 0.76
C TYR A 196 -3.88 -1.18 -0.17
N GLY A 197 -2.71 -0.55 -0.17
CA GLY A 197 -2.39 0.58 -1.05
C GLY A 197 -2.65 0.25 -2.52
N VAL A 198 -2.17 -0.91 -2.99
CA VAL A 198 -2.42 -1.42 -4.35
C VAL A 198 -3.91 -1.70 -4.57
N SER A 199 -4.57 -2.37 -3.63
CA SER A 199 -6.02 -2.65 -3.73
C SER A 199 -6.84 -1.37 -3.86
N SER A 200 -6.46 -0.34 -3.11
CA SER A 200 -7.15 0.95 -3.04
C SER A 200 -7.09 1.76 -4.35
N LEU A 201 -6.20 1.40 -5.27
CA LEU A 201 -6.15 1.99 -6.61
C LEU A 201 -7.33 1.54 -7.49
N THR A 202 -7.98 0.43 -7.12
CA THR A 202 -9.05 -0.21 -7.89
C THR A 202 -10.39 -0.24 -7.18
N ASP A 203 -10.42 0.12 -5.91
CA ASP A 203 -11.64 0.17 -5.10
C ASP A 203 -11.48 1.18 -3.98
N TYR A 204 -12.56 1.88 -3.62
CA TYR A 204 -12.56 2.78 -2.47
C TYR A 204 -13.16 2.05 -1.26
N GLN A 205 -12.40 1.99 -0.17
CA GLN A 205 -12.76 1.14 0.99
C GLN A 205 -12.52 1.82 2.34
N LEU A 206 -12.17 3.11 2.35
CA LEU A 206 -11.88 3.83 3.60
C LEU A 206 -13.13 4.13 4.43
N GLU A 207 -14.31 4.09 3.82
CA GLU A 207 -15.61 4.19 4.52
C GLU A 207 -15.95 2.94 5.35
N ASN A 208 -15.31 1.82 5.05
CA ASN A 208 -15.50 0.58 5.78
C ASN A 208 -14.75 0.63 7.12
N ILE A 209 -15.51 0.79 8.22
CA ILE A 209 -14.98 0.97 9.58
C ILE A 209 -13.94 -0.12 9.95
N PRO A 210 -14.20 -1.44 9.77
CA PRO A 210 -13.21 -2.48 9.98
C PRO A 210 -11.89 -2.29 9.23
N ILE A 211 -11.95 -1.90 7.96
CA ILE A 211 -10.75 -1.69 7.13
C ILE A 211 -9.99 -0.47 7.64
N ALA A 212 -10.67 0.66 7.81
CA ALA A 212 -10.06 1.89 8.32
C ALA A 212 -9.42 1.68 9.70
N GLY A 213 -10.14 1.02 10.63
CA GLY A 213 -9.63 0.70 11.96
C GLY A 213 -8.39 -0.20 11.93
N THR A 214 -8.36 -1.18 11.03
CA THR A 214 -7.20 -2.06 10.83
C THR A 214 -6.00 -1.28 10.31
N LEU A 215 -6.18 -0.37 9.35
CA LEU A 215 -5.11 0.47 8.83
C LEU A 215 -4.55 1.42 9.90
N VAL A 216 -5.42 2.02 10.70
CA VAL A 216 -5.00 2.86 11.85
C VAL A 216 -4.20 2.01 12.84
N ALA A 217 -4.67 0.81 13.18
CA ALA A 217 -3.93 -0.09 14.07
C ALA A 217 -2.53 -0.45 13.52
N LEU A 218 -2.42 -0.77 12.22
CA LEU A 218 -1.13 -1.05 11.58
C LEU A 218 -0.17 0.14 11.65
N VAL A 219 -0.68 1.36 11.47
CA VAL A 219 0.11 2.59 11.56
C VAL A 219 0.55 2.84 13.00
N LEU A 220 -0.34 2.64 13.99
CA LEU A 220 0.01 2.76 15.41
C LEU A 220 1.10 1.75 15.81
N LEU A 221 1.02 0.51 15.32
CA LEU A 221 2.03 -0.52 15.54
C LEU A 221 3.38 -0.14 14.90
N LEU A 222 3.36 0.45 13.70
CA LEU A 222 4.56 0.97 13.05
C LEU A 222 5.21 2.09 13.88
N LEU A 223 4.40 3.02 14.39
CA LEU A 223 4.86 4.11 15.26
C LEU A 223 5.38 3.59 16.61
N ALA A 224 4.76 2.55 17.16
CA ALA A 224 5.23 1.91 18.39
C ALA A 224 6.62 1.27 18.21
N LEU A 225 6.85 0.57 17.10
CA LEU A 225 8.18 0.07 16.72
C LEU A 225 9.19 1.22 16.55
N ALA A 226 8.80 2.29 15.87
CA ALA A 226 9.63 3.47 15.71
C ALA A 226 10.05 4.08 17.05
N LYS A 227 9.13 4.15 18.01
CA LYS A 227 9.41 4.63 19.37
C LYS A 227 10.33 3.69 20.14
N ALA A 228 10.18 2.38 19.98
CA ALA A 228 11.01 1.38 20.66
C ALA A 228 12.47 1.44 20.17
N TYR A 229 12.68 1.56 18.86
CA TYR A 229 14.00 1.54 18.23
C TYR A 229 14.62 2.93 17.96
N GLY A 230 13.83 4.01 18.12
CA GLY A 230 14.27 5.39 17.95
C GLY A 230 14.80 6.06 19.23
N ARG A 231 14.77 5.39 20.39
CA ARG A 231 15.35 5.93 21.62
C ARG A 231 16.88 5.88 21.52
N PRO A 232 17.61 6.99 21.76
CA PRO A 232 19.04 6.90 22.03
C PRO A 232 19.24 5.95 23.22
N GLY A 233 20.24 5.08 23.12
CA GLY A 233 20.60 4.17 24.23
C GLY A 233 20.80 4.95 25.53
N PRO A 234 20.75 4.29 26.70
CA PRO A 234 20.90 4.96 27.99
C PRO A 234 22.11 5.88 27.92
N ALA A 235 21.89 7.17 28.17
CA ALA A 235 22.96 8.14 28.23
C ALA A 235 24.00 7.60 29.22
N ILE A 236 25.20 7.29 28.73
CA ILE A 236 26.32 6.93 29.59
C ILE A 236 26.39 8.04 30.64
N PRO A 237 26.24 7.74 31.95
CA PRO A 237 26.33 8.76 32.99
C PRO A 237 27.65 9.49 32.78
N ARG A 238 27.59 10.79 32.48
CA ARG A 238 28.80 11.60 32.49
C ARG A 238 29.36 11.47 33.90
N PRO A 239 30.62 11.03 34.08
CA PRO A 239 31.20 10.95 35.40
C PRO A 239 31.07 12.33 36.04
N SER A 240 30.35 12.39 37.16
CA SER A 240 30.24 13.55 38.03
C SER A 240 31.59 13.72 38.73
N GLY A 241 32.56 14.24 38.00
CA GLY A 241 33.91 14.50 38.48
C GLY A 241 34.45 15.67 37.70
N GLY A 242 34.41 16.85 38.33
CA GLY A 242 35.06 18.03 37.77
C GLY A 242 36.55 17.80 37.56
N TRP A 243 37.14 18.52 36.61
CA TRP A 243 38.27 19.46 36.79
C TRP A 243 38.46 20.20 35.45
N PRO A 244 39.08 21.40 35.48
CA PRO A 244 38.71 22.53 34.63
C PRO A 244 39.39 22.53 33.26
N VAL A 245 38.76 23.30 32.39
CA VAL A 245 39.23 23.72 31.08
C VAL A 245 40.55 24.49 31.21
N TRP A 246 41.64 23.94 30.67
CA TRP A 246 42.82 24.72 30.28
C TRP A 246 43.52 24.08 29.08
N GLY A 247 43.78 24.91 28.06
CA GLY A 247 45.01 24.82 27.27
C GLY A 247 45.00 23.99 25.99
N PHE A 248 44.85 24.70 24.88
CA PHE A 248 45.46 24.47 23.56
C PHE A 248 46.44 23.29 23.41
N GLY A 249 46.14 22.41 22.45
CA GLY A 249 47.09 21.42 21.91
C GLY A 249 46.49 20.63 20.76
N PHE A 250 46.94 20.90 19.55
CA PHE A 250 46.58 20.20 18.31
C PHE A 250 46.87 18.68 18.39
N GLY A 251 45.90 17.86 17.96
CA GLY A 251 46.09 16.43 17.77
C GLY A 251 44.88 15.79 17.06
N TRP A 252 45.04 15.48 15.79
CA TRP A 252 44.08 14.80 14.93
C TRP A 252 43.49 13.51 15.55
N GLY A 253 42.17 13.36 15.44
CA GLY A 253 41.47 12.10 15.75
C GLY A 253 40.05 12.11 15.18
N TYR A 254 39.83 11.31 14.15
CA TYR A 254 38.56 11.13 13.46
C TYR A 254 37.39 10.85 14.42
N CYS A 255 36.36 11.68 14.39
CA CYS A 255 35.03 11.30 14.86
C CYS A 255 33.96 11.91 13.93
N SER A 256 33.54 11.12 12.94
CA SER A 256 32.45 11.44 12.03
C SER A 256 31.12 11.51 12.79
N THR A 257 30.79 12.69 13.29
CA THR A 257 29.43 13.05 13.69
C THR A 257 28.68 13.51 12.44
N PHE A 258 27.94 12.60 11.81
CA PHE A 258 26.93 12.97 10.82
C PHE A 258 25.76 13.62 11.58
N GLY A 259 25.84 14.94 11.72
CA GLY A 259 24.78 15.78 12.26
C GLY A 259 23.68 15.94 11.23
N TYR A 260 22.46 15.57 11.62
CA TYR A 260 21.24 16.01 10.95
C TYR A 260 21.14 17.54 11.12
N ARG A 261 21.35 18.29 10.04
CA ARG A 261 20.81 19.65 9.92
C ARG A 261 19.58 19.58 9.03
N LEU A 262 18.44 19.81 9.67
CA LEU A 262 17.20 20.28 9.06
C LEU A 262 17.50 21.57 8.30
N LEU A 263 17.27 21.54 6.99
CA LEU A 263 16.57 22.54 6.18
C LEU A 263 15.96 21.81 4.99
#